data_AF-A0A858SY16-F1
#
_entry.id   AF-A0A858SY16-F1
#
_cell.length_a   1.000
_cell.length_b   1.000
_cell.length_c   1.000
_cell.angle_alpha   90.00
_cell.angle_beta   90.00
_cell.angle_gamma   90.00
#
_symmetry.space_group_name_H-M   'P 1'
#
loop_
_entity.id
_entity.type
_entity.pdbx_description
1 polymer ?
#
loop_
_entity_poly.entity_id
_entity_poly.type
_entity_poly.pdbx_seq_one_letter_code
_entity_poly.pdbx_strand_id
1 'polypeptide(L)'
;MILHEITGSEAHPLYKALEVSNGDSHYSFLQSIVAVSIESGRPFLSQTILKAINFHAIACLHSNAGQYRPGPVQVGEYLPPAHYRVPDLMDDFVNLTNRQWDASDPVELSAFVLWKLNHIHPFVNGNGRTARAASYFVLCVKLGGWLEGDTILPELLRANREEYVEALKLVDESADNGSVDLSPLHKIIADHLTTQLK
;
A
#
# COMPACT_ATOMS: atom_id res chain seq x y z
N MET A 1 22.94 -4.66 -8.25
CA MET A 1 23.37 -3.57 -7.33
C MET A 1 22.25 -3.37 -6.32
N ILE A 2 22.56 -3.42 -5.02
CA ILE A 2 21.58 -3.16 -3.94
C ILE A 2 22.15 -2.03 -3.08
N LEU A 3 21.53 -0.84 -3.11
CA LEU A 3 22.10 0.34 -2.46
C LEU A 3 22.22 0.18 -0.95
N HIS A 4 21.24 -0.43 -0.27
CA HIS A 4 21.32 -0.63 1.18
C HIS A 4 22.53 -1.49 1.58
N GLU A 5 22.92 -2.48 0.78
CA GLU A 5 24.11 -3.32 1.04
C GLU A 5 25.42 -2.55 0.81
N ILE A 6 25.41 -1.52 -0.04
CA ILE A 6 26.57 -0.69 -0.37
C ILE A 6 26.73 0.47 0.61
N THR A 7 25.63 1.16 0.94
CA THR A 7 25.64 2.38 1.76
C THR A 7 25.44 2.09 3.25
N GLY A 8 24.89 0.92 3.60
CA GLY A 8 24.57 0.54 4.97
C GLY A 8 23.47 1.38 5.64
N SER A 9 22.81 2.27 4.91
CA SER A 9 21.82 3.21 5.47
C SER A 9 20.85 3.73 4.43
N GLU A 10 19.56 3.72 4.77
CA GLU A 10 18.50 4.38 4.01
C GLU A 10 18.59 5.92 4.06
N ALA A 11 19.33 6.49 5.02
CA ALA A 11 19.55 7.93 5.13
C ALA A 11 20.64 8.44 4.18
N HIS A 12 21.38 7.56 3.52
CA HIS A 12 22.47 7.95 2.61
C HIS A 12 21.92 8.74 1.41
N PRO A 13 22.58 9.84 0.96
CA PRO A 13 22.08 10.68 -0.14
C PRO A 13 21.80 9.91 -1.44
N LEU A 14 22.65 8.95 -1.81
CA LEU A 14 22.43 8.10 -3.00
C LEU A 14 21.19 7.21 -2.87
N TYR A 15 20.93 6.69 -1.66
CA TYR A 15 19.72 5.91 -1.40
C TYR A 15 18.49 6.81 -1.56
N LYS A 16 18.52 8.00 -0.97
CA LYS A 16 17.42 8.98 -1.07
C LYS A 16 17.17 9.45 -2.49
N ALA A 17 18.22 9.70 -3.27
CA ALA A 17 18.08 10.07 -4.67
C ALA A 17 17.40 8.96 -5.49
N LEU A 18 17.80 7.69 -5.30
CA LEU A 18 17.15 6.58 -5.98
C LEU A 18 15.73 6.32 -5.47
N GLU A 19 15.47 6.50 -4.18
CA GLU A 19 14.13 6.41 -3.60
C GLU A 19 13.15 7.41 -4.22
N VAL A 20 13.60 8.64 -4.49
CA VAL A 20 12.81 9.64 -5.22
C VAL A 20 12.54 9.19 -6.66
N SER A 21 13.58 8.76 -7.39
CA SER A 21 13.43 8.28 -8.78
C SER A 21 12.52 7.04 -8.90
N ASN A 22 12.58 6.14 -7.92
CA ASN A 22 11.66 5.02 -7.80
C ASN A 22 10.23 5.52 -7.55
N GLY A 23 10.05 6.57 -6.75
CA GLY A 23 8.77 7.23 -6.53
C GLY A 23 8.12 7.72 -7.83
N ASP A 24 8.88 8.41 -8.68
CA ASP A 24 8.39 8.90 -9.97
C ASP A 24 7.97 7.74 -10.89
N SER A 25 8.82 6.71 -10.99
CA SER A 25 8.53 5.51 -11.78
C SER A 25 7.31 4.75 -11.27
N HIS A 26 7.18 4.68 -9.95
CA HIS A 26 6.07 4.03 -9.26
C HIS A 26 4.75 4.75 -9.53
N TYR A 27 4.76 6.10 -9.56
CA TYR A 27 3.60 6.92 -9.91
C TYR A 27 3.15 6.66 -11.37
N SER A 28 4.07 6.74 -12.33
CA SER A 28 3.73 6.48 -13.75
C SER A 28 3.23 5.06 -13.99
N PHE A 29 3.82 4.07 -13.29
CA PHE A 29 3.34 2.70 -13.33
C PHE A 29 1.91 2.59 -12.78
N LEU A 30 1.62 3.23 -11.64
CA LEU A 30 0.31 3.22 -11.01
C LEU A 30 -0.78 3.79 -11.94
N GLN A 31 -0.52 4.93 -12.58
CA GLN A 31 -1.44 5.52 -13.57
C GLN A 31 -1.73 4.54 -14.72
N SER A 32 -0.69 3.91 -15.26
CA SER A 32 -0.81 2.96 -16.37
C SER A 32 -1.68 1.77 -16.00
N ILE A 33 -1.45 1.16 -14.83
CA ILE A 33 -2.24 -0.01 -14.42
C ILE A 33 -3.67 0.35 -14.05
N VAL A 34 -3.94 1.54 -13.52
CA VAL A 34 -5.32 2.03 -13.29
C VAL A 34 -6.06 2.12 -14.62
N ALA A 35 -5.49 2.83 -15.60
CA ALA A 35 -6.09 3.00 -16.92
C ALA A 35 -6.39 1.66 -17.60
N VAL A 36 -5.39 0.77 -17.67
CA VAL A 36 -5.55 -0.56 -18.30
C VAL A 36 -6.57 -1.44 -17.56
N SER A 37 -6.63 -1.37 -16.22
CA SER A 37 -7.60 -2.17 -15.45
C SER A 37 -9.05 -1.76 -15.76
N ILE A 38 -9.28 -0.45 -15.93
CA ILE A 38 -10.59 0.10 -16.31
C ILE A 38 -10.92 -0.27 -17.76
N GLU A 39 -10.02 0.01 -18.71
CA GLU A 39 -10.24 -0.22 -20.15
C GLU A 39 -10.43 -1.70 -20.49
N SER A 40 -9.73 -2.60 -19.78
CA SER A 40 -9.86 -4.05 -20.00
C SER A 40 -11.08 -4.67 -19.30
N GLY A 41 -11.83 -3.90 -18.50
CA GLY A 41 -12.93 -4.43 -17.68
C GLY A 41 -12.47 -5.42 -16.61
N ARG A 42 -11.21 -5.33 -16.16
CA ARG A 42 -10.62 -6.20 -15.13
C ARG A 42 -10.20 -5.36 -13.92
N PRO A 43 -11.15 -4.91 -13.08
CA PRO A 43 -10.88 -3.95 -12.02
C PRO A 43 -10.19 -4.56 -10.78
N PHE A 44 -9.93 -5.86 -10.76
CA PHE A 44 -9.61 -6.57 -9.54
C PHE A 44 -8.15 -6.43 -9.09
N LEU A 45 -7.97 -6.35 -7.78
CA LEU A 45 -6.65 -6.43 -7.16
C LEU A 45 -6.10 -7.85 -7.36
N SER A 46 -4.79 -7.97 -7.56
CA SER A 46 -4.12 -9.27 -7.65
C SER A 46 -2.78 -9.26 -6.92
N GLN A 47 -2.31 -10.43 -6.51
CA GLN A 47 -0.97 -10.57 -5.94
C GLN A 47 0.11 -10.08 -6.92
N THR A 48 -0.08 -10.26 -8.22
CA THR A 48 0.84 -9.76 -9.26
C THR A 48 0.94 -8.24 -9.25
N ILE A 49 -0.21 -7.54 -9.16
CA ILE A 49 -0.23 -6.07 -9.05
C ILE A 49 0.50 -5.64 -7.77
N LEU A 50 0.21 -6.26 -6.62
CA LEU A 50 0.85 -5.90 -5.34
C LEU A 50 2.36 -6.12 -5.36
N LYS A 51 2.83 -7.22 -5.97
CA LYS A 51 4.26 -7.50 -6.15
C LYS A 51 4.91 -6.51 -7.11
N ALA A 52 4.24 -6.13 -8.20
CA ALA A 52 4.75 -5.13 -9.14
C ALA A 52 4.85 -3.73 -8.49
N ILE A 53 3.82 -3.31 -7.75
CA ILE A 53 3.82 -2.08 -6.96
C ILE A 53 5.03 -2.07 -5.99
N ASN A 54 5.24 -3.16 -5.26
CA ASN A 54 6.41 -3.26 -4.37
C ASN A 54 7.74 -3.23 -5.13
N PHE A 55 7.83 -3.93 -6.27
CA PHE A 55 9.03 -3.93 -7.10
C PHE A 55 9.43 -2.51 -7.49
N HIS A 56 8.50 -1.72 -8.03
CA HIS A 56 8.73 -0.33 -8.38
C HIS A 56 9.10 0.54 -7.17
N ALA A 57 8.57 0.23 -5.98
CA ALA A 57 8.88 0.98 -4.77
C ALA A 57 10.31 0.77 -4.24
N ILE A 58 10.89 -0.43 -4.42
CA ILE A 58 12.19 -0.79 -3.78
C ILE A 58 13.28 -1.29 -4.74
N ALA A 59 13.05 -1.24 -6.06
CA ALA A 59 14.02 -1.66 -7.06
C ALA A 59 15.41 -1.04 -6.78
N CYS A 60 16.43 -1.89 -6.72
CA CYS A 60 17.82 -1.52 -6.43
C CYS A 60 18.07 -0.83 -5.06
N LEU A 61 17.05 -0.63 -4.21
CA LEU A 61 17.21 -0.15 -2.84
C LEU A 61 17.48 -1.32 -1.88
N HIS A 62 16.65 -2.37 -1.97
CA HIS A 62 16.75 -3.60 -1.17
C HIS A 62 16.67 -4.83 -2.08
N SER A 63 17.17 -5.96 -1.57
CA SER A 63 16.93 -7.27 -2.20
C SER A 63 15.46 -7.66 -2.12
N ASN A 64 15.04 -8.68 -2.89
CA ASN A 64 13.68 -9.23 -2.88
C ASN A 64 12.58 -8.24 -3.30
N ALA A 65 12.90 -7.29 -4.19
CA ALA A 65 11.90 -6.41 -4.81
C ALA A 65 10.76 -7.23 -5.45
N GLY A 66 9.52 -6.96 -5.04
CA GLY A 66 8.34 -7.68 -5.52
C GLY A 66 8.22 -9.13 -5.05
N GLN A 67 8.99 -9.54 -4.04
CA GLN A 67 8.94 -10.88 -3.47
C GLN A 67 8.56 -10.81 -1.99
N TYR A 68 7.76 -11.78 -1.54
CA TYR A 68 7.42 -11.87 -0.13
C TYR A 68 8.67 -12.15 0.71
N ARG A 69 8.68 -11.60 1.93
CA ARG A 69 9.84 -11.70 2.82
C ARG A 69 10.17 -13.17 3.12
N PRO A 70 11.44 -13.57 2.97
CA PRO A 70 11.86 -14.95 3.26
C PRO A 70 12.04 -15.20 4.76
N GLY A 71 11.91 -14.17 5.61
CA GLY A 71 12.20 -14.25 7.03
C GLY A 71 11.39 -13.27 7.89
N PRO A 72 11.53 -13.35 9.22
CA PRO A 72 10.84 -12.45 10.15
C PRO A 72 11.29 -10.99 9.95
N VAL A 73 10.37 -10.07 10.22
CA VAL A 73 10.63 -8.63 10.29
C VAL A 73 9.85 -8.05 11.46
N GLN A 74 10.24 -6.88 11.92
CA GLN A 74 9.61 -6.16 13.02
C GLN A 74 9.42 -4.69 12.61
N VAL A 75 8.31 -4.09 13.03
CA VAL A 75 7.92 -2.72 12.64
C VAL A 75 7.71 -1.91 13.91
N GLY A 76 8.78 -1.32 14.44
CA GLY A 76 8.75 -0.73 15.78
C GLY A 76 8.39 -1.80 16.82
N GLU A 77 7.33 -1.57 17.59
CA GLU A 77 6.81 -2.52 18.58
C GLU A 77 5.91 -3.61 17.95
N TYR A 78 5.44 -3.41 16.71
CA TYR A 78 4.52 -4.32 16.04
C TYR A 78 5.26 -5.53 15.46
N LEU A 79 4.71 -6.73 15.74
CA LEU A 79 5.17 -8.01 15.21
C LEU A 79 4.16 -8.53 14.18
N PRO A 80 4.45 -8.41 12.88
CA PRO A 80 3.57 -8.93 11.85
C PRO A 80 3.49 -10.46 11.88
N PRO A 81 2.50 -11.07 11.19
CA PRO A 81 2.37 -12.52 11.08
C PRO A 81 3.66 -13.23 10.65
N ALA A 82 3.83 -14.50 11.00
CA ALA A 82 5.03 -15.25 10.61
C ALA A 82 5.19 -15.30 9.07
N HIS A 83 6.42 -15.15 8.58
CA HIS A 83 6.74 -15.04 7.15
C HIS A 83 6.22 -16.22 6.31
N TYR A 84 6.24 -17.45 6.84
CA TYR A 84 5.71 -18.63 6.15
C TYR A 84 4.18 -18.60 5.95
N ARG A 85 3.45 -17.77 6.69
CA ARG A 85 1.99 -17.55 6.52
C ARG A 85 1.67 -16.45 5.51
N VAL A 86 2.65 -15.63 5.11
CA VAL A 86 2.43 -14.48 4.24
C VAL A 86 1.79 -14.87 2.90
N PRO A 87 2.22 -15.93 2.19
CA PRO A 87 1.58 -16.30 0.92
C PRO A 87 0.07 -16.55 1.05
N ASP A 88 -0.34 -17.34 2.04
CA ASP A 88 -1.76 -17.68 2.27
C ASP A 88 -2.55 -16.44 2.71
N LEU A 89 -2.00 -15.64 3.63
CA LEU A 89 -2.64 -14.40 4.09
C LEU A 89 -2.83 -13.38 2.97
N MET A 90 -1.88 -13.31 2.03
CA MET A 90 -1.98 -12.42 0.88
C MET A 90 -3.00 -12.92 -0.15
N ASP A 91 -3.15 -14.25 -0.29
CA ASP A 91 -4.20 -14.83 -1.11
C ASP A 91 -5.58 -14.53 -0.54
N ASP A 92 -5.77 -14.79 0.76
CA ASP A 92 -7.01 -14.47 1.48
C ASP A 92 -7.35 -12.98 1.40
N PHE A 93 -6.34 -12.12 1.58
CA PHE A 93 -6.48 -10.67 1.46
C PHE A 93 -7.02 -10.26 0.08
N VAL A 94 -6.35 -10.68 -1.00
CA VAL A 94 -6.77 -10.34 -2.36
C VAL A 94 -8.17 -10.88 -2.66
N ASN A 95 -8.44 -12.12 -2.26
CA ASN A 95 -9.76 -12.74 -2.45
C ASN A 95 -10.85 -11.99 -1.69
N LEU A 96 -10.61 -11.56 -0.45
CA LEU A 96 -11.57 -10.80 0.35
C LEU A 96 -11.83 -9.42 -0.25
N THR A 97 -10.77 -8.69 -0.65
CA THR A 97 -10.91 -7.40 -1.33
C THR A 97 -11.78 -7.52 -2.58
N ASN A 98 -11.54 -8.54 -3.41
CA ASN A 98 -12.29 -8.73 -4.65
C ASN A 98 -13.74 -9.18 -4.40
N ARG A 99 -14.01 -9.95 -3.34
CA ARG A 99 -15.40 -10.30 -2.96
C ARG A 99 -16.20 -9.10 -2.47
N GLN A 100 -15.55 -8.15 -1.82
CA GLN A 100 -16.18 -6.93 -1.29
C GLN A 100 -16.28 -5.81 -2.33
N TRP A 101 -15.76 -6.04 -3.55
CA TRP A 101 -15.57 -5.00 -4.57
C TRP A 101 -16.84 -4.19 -4.85
N ASP A 102 -17.97 -4.87 -5.08
CA ASP A 102 -19.23 -4.21 -5.41
C ASP A 102 -20.03 -3.77 -4.18
N ALA A 103 -19.79 -4.39 -3.02
CA ALA A 103 -20.59 -4.19 -1.81
C ALA A 103 -20.10 -3.02 -0.93
N SER A 104 -18.78 -2.80 -0.85
CA SER A 104 -18.20 -1.71 -0.06
C SER A 104 -18.19 -0.41 -0.85
N ASP A 105 -18.18 0.74 -0.17
CA ASP A 105 -17.91 2.02 -0.85
C ASP A 105 -16.41 2.14 -1.23
N PRO A 106 -16.04 3.02 -2.18
CA PRO A 106 -14.65 3.12 -2.66
C PRO A 106 -13.64 3.50 -1.56
N VAL A 107 -14.03 4.37 -0.63
CA VAL A 107 -13.16 4.83 0.46
C VAL A 107 -12.97 3.71 1.47
N GLU A 108 -14.04 3.02 1.88
CA GLU A 108 -13.97 1.87 2.80
C GLU A 108 -13.08 0.76 2.25
N LEU A 109 -13.27 0.36 0.98
CA LEU A 109 -12.46 -0.70 0.38
C LEU A 109 -10.98 -0.28 0.26
N SER A 110 -10.72 0.99 -0.05
CA SER A 110 -9.37 1.53 -0.07
C SER A 110 -8.72 1.55 1.32
N ALA A 111 -9.49 1.83 2.38
CA ALA A 111 -9.06 1.80 3.77
C ALA A 111 -8.70 0.38 4.22
N PHE A 112 -9.54 -0.60 3.86
CA PHE A 112 -9.27 -2.02 4.11
C PHE A 112 -7.95 -2.46 3.48
N VAL A 113 -7.70 -2.09 2.22
CA VAL A 113 -6.46 -2.42 1.50
C VAL A 113 -5.24 -1.77 2.14
N LEU A 114 -5.35 -0.50 2.55
CA LEU A 114 -4.29 0.22 3.25
C LEU A 114 -3.93 -0.47 4.57
N TRP A 115 -4.93 -0.84 5.37
CA TRP A 115 -4.73 -1.54 6.64
C TRP A 115 -4.16 -2.94 6.46
N LYS A 116 -4.86 -3.78 5.67
CA LYS A 116 -4.56 -5.22 5.62
C LYS A 116 -3.16 -5.50 5.08
N LEU A 117 -2.66 -4.70 4.13
CA LEU A 117 -1.29 -4.83 3.63
C LEU A 117 -0.25 -4.47 4.70
N ASN A 118 -0.46 -3.37 5.44
CA ASN A 118 0.44 -2.98 6.54
C ASN A 118 0.43 -4.00 7.68
N HIS A 119 -0.74 -4.55 8.01
CA HIS A 119 -0.91 -5.59 9.03
C HIS A 119 -0.19 -6.90 8.64
N ILE A 120 -0.40 -7.43 7.43
CA ILE A 120 0.31 -8.65 6.98
C ILE A 120 1.82 -8.40 6.85
N HIS A 121 2.20 -7.19 6.44
CA HIS A 121 3.57 -6.75 6.22
C HIS A 121 4.38 -7.72 5.33
N PRO A 122 3.96 -7.93 4.07
CA PRO A 122 4.41 -9.05 3.26
C PRO A 122 5.83 -8.92 2.69
N PHE A 123 6.41 -7.72 2.60
CA PHE A 123 7.69 -7.48 1.94
C PHE A 123 8.82 -7.17 2.94
N VAL A 124 10.08 -7.30 2.52
CA VAL A 124 11.26 -6.94 3.34
C VAL A 124 11.39 -5.43 3.57
N ASN A 125 10.96 -4.63 2.60
CA ASN A 125 10.89 -3.17 2.68
C ASN A 125 9.78 -2.66 1.75
N GLY A 126 9.42 -1.39 1.86
CA GLY A 126 8.48 -0.73 0.97
C GLY A 126 7.00 -1.01 1.28
N ASN A 127 6.67 -1.70 2.38
CA ASN A 127 5.29 -2.03 2.75
C ASN A 127 4.39 -0.78 2.81
N GLY A 128 4.82 0.30 3.48
CA GLY A 128 4.02 1.54 3.54
C GLY A 128 3.81 2.21 2.18
N ARG A 129 4.83 2.23 1.31
CA ARG A 129 4.72 2.74 -0.08
C ARG A 129 3.75 1.88 -0.90
N THR A 130 3.87 0.56 -0.75
CA THR A 130 3.04 -0.42 -1.44
C THR A 130 1.58 -0.33 -0.99
N ALA A 131 1.32 -0.21 0.32
CA ALA A 131 -0.01 -0.11 0.89
C ALA A 131 -0.74 1.16 0.43
N ARG A 132 -0.07 2.31 0.45
CA ARG A 132 -0.66 3.57 -0.03
C ARG A 132 -0.97 3.52 -1.53
N ALA A 133 -0.05 3.01 -2.34
CA ALA A 133 -0.29 2.86 -3.78
C ALA A 133 -1.38 1.84 -4.10
N ALA A 134 -1.43 0.70 -3.41
CA ALA A 134 -2.48 -0.30 -3.59
C ALA A 134 -3.87 0.22 -3.16
N SER A 135 -3.93 0.95 -2.04
CA SER A 135 -5.14 1.62 -1.58
C SER A 135 -5.64 2.60 -2.64
N TYR A 136 -4.74 3.43 -3.17
CA TYR A 136 -5.09 4.41 -4.21
C TYR A 136 -5.46 3.77 -5.55
N PHE A 137 -4.80 2.68 -5.94
CA PHE A 137 -5.19 1.87 -7.10
C PHE A 137 -6.65 1.42 -6.99
N VAL A 138 -7.02 0.79 -5.87
CA VAL A 138 -8.38 0.31 -5.64
C VAL A 138 -9.39 1.45 -5.65
N LEU A 139 -9.06 2.57 -5.01
CA LEU A 139 -9.91 3.75 -5.01
C LEU A 139 -10.16 4.28 -6.43
N CYS A 140 -9.11 4.52 -7.21
CA CYS A 140 -9.21 5.04 -8.58
C CYS A 140 -9.98 4.10 -9.50
N VAL A 141 -9.65 2.79 -9.48
CA VAL A 141 -10.32 1.81 -10.33
C VAL A 141 -11.80 1.70 -9.98
N LYS A 142 -12.16 1.71 -8.69
CA LYS A 142 -13.56 1.64 -8.26
C LYS A 142 -14.35 2.92 -8.55
N LEU A 143 -13.69 4.09 -8.58
CA LEU A 143 -14.26 5.35 -9.05
C LEU A 143 -14.28 5.49 -10.58
N GLY A 144 -13.70 4.53 -11.31
CA GLY A 144 -13.69 4.49 -12.77
C GLY A 144 -12.70 5.43 -13.43
N GLY A 145 -11.70 5.94 -12.70
CA GLY A 145 -10.72 6.86 -13.27
C GLY A 145 -9.61 7.27 -12.31
N TRP A 146 -8.54 7.83 -12.89
CA TRP A 146 -7.52 8.52 -12.12
C TRP A 146 -8.10 9.78 -11.47
N LEU A 147 -7.76 10.04 -10.21
CA LEU A 147 -8.19 11.26 -9.53
C LEU A 147 -7.17 12.37 -9.76
N GLU A 148 -7.62 13.50 -10.28
CA GLU A 148 -6.78 14.69 -10.48
C GLU A 148 -6.39 15.34 -9.15
N GLY A 149 -5.45 16.28 -9.19
CA GLY A 149 -4.96 17.03 -8.03
C GLY A 149 -3.43 17.16 -8.00
N ASP A 150 -2.93 18.27 -7.46
CA ASP A 150 -1.49 18.56 -7.38
C ASP A 150 -0.74 17.59 -6.47
N THR A 151 -1.38 17.16 -5.37
CA THR A 151 -0.84 16.18 -4.42
C THR A 151 -1.80 15.03 -4.26
N ILE A 152 -1.37 13.83 -4.67
CA ILE A 152 -2.19 12.62 -4.60
C ILE A 152 -2.29 12.05 -3.17
N LEU A 153 -3.36 11.30 -2.91
CA LEU A 153 -3.64 10.65 -1.62
C LEU A 153 -2.43 9.91 -1.02
N PRO A 154 -1.66 9.08 -1.77
CA PRO A 154 -0.45 8.45 -1.24
C PRO A 154 0.59 9.41 -0.64
N GLU A 155 0.72 10.62 -1.20
CA GLU A 155 1.65 11.65 -0.71
C GLU A 155 1.06 12.42 0.46
N LEU A 156 -0.25 12.70 0.46
CA LEU A 156 -0.95 13.29 1.61
C LEU A 156 -0.88 12.39 2.85
N LEU A 157 -1.14 11.10 2.68
CA LEU A 157 -0.96 10.11 3.74
C LEU A 157 0.51 10.03 4.19
N ARG A 158 1.48 10.12 3.27
CA ARG A 158 2.91 10.12 3.63
C ARG A 158 3.27 11.36 4.46
N ALA A 159 2.76 12.53 4.09
CA ALA A 159 3.00 13.78 4.80
C ALA A 159 2.37 13.78 6.21
N ASN A 160 1.20 13.15 6.36
CA ASN A 160 0.47 13.02 7.62
C ASN A 160 0.66 11.64 8.25
N ARG A 161 1.92 11.18 8.31
CA ARG A 161 2.25 9.81 8.67
C ARG A 161 1.74 9.39 10.05
N GLU A 162 1.89 10.25 11.04
CA GLU A 162 1.54 9.95 12.42
C GLU A 162 0.04 9.66 12.53
N GLU A 163 -0.79 10.48 11.91
CA GLU A 163 -2.25 10.37 11.93
C GLU A 163 -2.74 9.03 11.39
N TYR A 164 -2.30 8.63 10.18
CA TYR A 164 -2.75 7.35 9.63
C TYR A 164 -2.14 6.14 10.32
N VAL A 165 -0.94 6.26 10.92
CA VAL A 165 -0.34 5.17 11.71
C VAL A 165 -1.14 4.93 12.99
N GLU A 166 -1.59 5.98 13.67
CA GLU A 166 -2.48 5.81 14.83
C GLU A 166 -3.83 5.19 14.41
N ALA A 167 -4.39 5.61 13.28
CA ALA A 167 -5.59 4.96 12.75
C ALA A 167 -5.38 3.47 12.43
N LEU A 168 -4.22 3.08 11.88
CA LEU A 168 -3.90 1.67 11.66
C LEU A 168 -3.93 0.86 12.97
N LYS A 169 -3.38 1.42 14.06
CA LYS A 169 -3.39 0.77 15.38
C LYS A 169 -4.80 0.63 15.94
N LEU A 170 -5.65 1.65 15.79
CA LEU A 170 -7.06 1.56 16.20
C LEU A 170 -7.80 0.45 15.42
N VAL A 171 -7.52 0.30 14.12
CA VAL A 171 -8.08 -0.81 13.34
C VAL A 171 -7.54 -2.16 13.83
N ASP A 172 -6.24 -2.26 14.11
CA ASP A 172 -5.65 -3.48 14.68
C ASP A 172 -6.31 -3.86 16.01
N GLU A 173 -6.48 -2.92 16.95
CA GLU A 173 -7.15 -3.12 18.24
C GLU A 173 -8.60 -3.58 18.06
N SER A 174 -9.33 -3.00 17.11
CA SER A 174 -10.70 -3.43 16.82
C SER A 174 -10.74 -4.87 16.28
N ALA A 175 -9.82 -5.21 15.37
CA ALA A 175 -9.71 -6.53 14.77
C ALA A 175 -9.40 -7.60 15.82
N ASP A 176 -8.50 -7.30 16.77
CA ASP A 176 -8.17 -8.17 17.89
C ASP A 176 -9.38 -8.41 18.82
N ASN A 177 -10.30 -7.44 18.91
CA ASN A 177 -11.57 -7.55 19.63
C ASN A 177 -12.68 -8.25 18.81
N GLY A 178 -12.36 -8.76 17.62
CA GLY A 178 -13.26 -9.55 16.79
C GLY A 178 -14.10 -8.76 15.78
N SER A 179 -13.87 -7.44 15.64
CA SER A 179 -14.58 -6.60 14.67
C SER A 179 -13.63 -5.61 14.02
N VAL A 180 -13.45 -5.69 12.69
CA VAL A 180 -12.61 -4.72 11.97
C VAL A 180 -13.37 -3.41 11.78
N ASP A 181 -13.07 -2.40 12.59
CA ASP A 181 -13.59 -1.04 12.44
C ASP A 181 -12.66 -0.19 11.57
N LEU A 182 -13.09 0.10 10.35
CA LEU A 182 -12.34 0.92 9.40
C LEU A 182 -12.65 2.42 9.51
N SER A 183 -13.57 2.83 10.39
CA SER A 183 -14.03 4.23 10.50
C SER A 183 -12.89 5.24 10.68
N PRO A 184 -11.84 4.98 11.49
CA PRO A 184 -10.71 5.91 11.63
C PRO A 184 -9.97 6.14 10.32
N LEU A 185 -9.68 5.08 9.56
CA LEU A 185 -8.97 5.18 8.28
C LEU A 185 -9.86 5.75 7.17
N HIS A 186 -11.14 5.38 7.15
CA HIS A 186 -12.12 5.93 6.22
C HIS A 186 -12.15 7.45 6.31
N LYS A 187 -12.25 7.98 7.54
CA LYS A 187 -12.24 9.41 7.80
C LYS A 187 -10.98 10.10 7.27
N ILE A 188 -9.79 9.56 7.57
CA ILE A 188 -8.52 10.14 7.12
C ILE A 188 -8.44 10.16 5.59
N ILE A 189 -8.82 9.06 4.93
CA ILE A 189 -8.82 8.99 3.47
C ILE A 189 -9.80 10.00 2.88
N ALA A 190 -11.03 10.10 3.40
CA ALA A 190 -12.03 11.06 2.94
C ALA A 190 -11.56 12.53 3.10
N ASP A 191 -10.97 12.85 4.24
CA ASP A 191 -10.44 14.19 4.54
C ASP A 191 -9.28 14.55 3.57
N HIS A 192 -8.36 13.61 3.31
CA HIS A 192 -7.28 13.83 2.34
C HIS A 192 -7.76 13.86 0.89
N LEU A 193 -8.76 13.07 0.52
CA LEU A 193 -9.36 13.15 -0.83
C LEU A 193 -10.01 14.51 -1.06
N THR A 194 -10.64 15.08 -0.04
CA THR A 194 -11.17 16.44 -0.10
C THR A 194 -10.06 17.47 -0.34
N THR A 195 -8.85 17.23 0.18
CA THR A 195 -7.68 18.08 -0.10
C THR A 195 -7.12 17.86 -1.50
N GLN A 196 -7.04 16.61 -1.97
CA GLN A 196 -6.54 16.30 -3.31
C GLN A 196 -7.42 16.92 -4.42
N LEU A 197 -8.75 16.89 -4.25
CA LEU A 197 -9.73 17.33 -5.25
C LEU A 197 -10.03 18.84 -5.22
N LYS A 198 -9.33 19.60 -4.37
CA LYS A 198 -9.40 21.07 -4.34
C LYS A 198 -8.41 21.68 -5.32
#